data_AF-A0A7J8PIT0-F1
#
_entry.id   AF-A0A7J8PIT0-F1
#
_cell.length_a   1.000
_cell.length_b   1.000
_cell.length_c   1.000
_cell.angle_alpha   90.00
_cell.angle_beta   90.00
_cell.angle_gamma   90.00
#
_symmetry.space_group_name_H-M   'P 1'
#
loop_
_entity.id
_entity.type
_entity.pdbx_description
1 polymer ?
#
loop_
_entity_poly.entity_id
_entity_poly.type
_entity_poly.pdbx_seq_one_letter_code
_entity_poly.pdbx_strand_id
1 'polypeptide(L)' 'MAFSGTTEKCRSCDKTVHFIEMVSVDGVPYHKTCFRCSHCKGLLV' A
#
# COMPACT_ATOMS: atom_id res chain seq x y z
N MET A 1 -16.55 -17.21 11.57
CA MET A 1 -16.17 -15.79 11.37
C MET A 1 -14.65 -15.74 11.35
N ALA A 2 -14.04 -15.52 10.19
CA ALA A 2 -12.59 -15.44 10.09
C ALA A 2 -12.16 -14.08 10.65
N PHE A 3 -11.51 -14.08 11.82
CA PHE A 3 -10.77 -12.93 12.30
C PHE A 3 -9.50 -12.82 11.44
N SER A 4 -9.66 -12.27 10.23
CA SER A 4 -8.54 -11.76 9.45
C SER A 4 -8.07 -10.49 10.16
N GLY A 5 -7.15 -10.64 11.14
CA GLY A 5 -6.41 -9.52 11.68
C GLY A 5 -5.97 -8.65 10.50
N THR A 6 -6.37 -7.37 10.52
CA THR A 6 -6.37 -6.47 9.36
C THR A 6 -4.94 -6.20 8.92
N THR A 7 -4.40 -7.17 8.21
CA THR A 7 -3.18 -7.15 7.46
C THR A 7 -3.58 -6.61 6.11
N GLU A 8 -3.79 -5.30 6.08
CA GLU A 8 -4.16 -4.55 4.87
C GLU A 8 -3.26 -5.03 3.73
N LYS A 9 -3.84 -5.32 2.56
CA LYS A 9 -3.08 -5.84 1.42
C LYS A 9 -2.81 -4.72 0.45
N CYS A 10 -1.56 -4.50 0.12
CA CYS A 10 -1.20 -3.52 -0.89
C CYS A 10 -1.81 -3.89 -2.23
N ARG A 11 -2.64 -3.02 -2.78
CA ARG A 11 -3.30 -3.24 -4.09
C ARG A 11 -2.32 -3.32 -5.25
N SER A 12 -1.09 -2.80 -5.09
CA SER A 12 -0.07 -2.80 -6.15
C SER A 12 0.77 -4.07 -6.21
N CYS A 13 0.91 -4.82 -5.11
CA CYS A 13 1.77 -6.01 -5.07
C CYS A 13 1.12 -7.22 -4.38
N ASP A 14 -0.13 -7.07 -3.92
CA ASP A 14 -0.95 -8.05 -3.21
C ASP A 14 -0.31 -8.64 -1.94
N LYS A 15 0.78 -8.03 -1.47
CA LYS A 15 1.44 -8.38 -0.21
C LYS A 15 0.79 -7.64 0.95
N THR A 16 0.86 -8.25 2.12
CA THR A 16 0.54 -7.61 3.39
C THR A 16 1.34 -6.32 3.54
N VAL A 17 0.64 -5.20 3.69
CA VAL A 17 1.22 -3.92 4.07
C VAL A 17 1.13 -3.77 5.58
N HIS A 18 2.31 -3.60 6.19
CA HIS A 18 2.41 -3.29 7.59
C HIS A 18 2.13 -1.81 7.82
N PHE A 19 1.57 -1.45 8.98
CA PHE A 19 1.23 -0.07 9.32
C PHE A 19 2.39 0.93 9.12
N ILE A 20 3.65 0.47 9.27
CA ILE A 20 4.85 1.28 9.08
C ILE A 20 5.09 1.71 7.63
N GLU A 21 4.71 0.86 6.67
CA GLU A 21 4.78 1.13 5.23
C GLU A 21 3.42 1.39 4.61
N MET A 22 2.33 1.32 5.38
CA MET A 22 0.97 1.50 4.90
C MET A 22 0.70 2.95 4.55
N VAL A 23 0.24 3.14 3.32
CA VAL A 23 -0.24 4.40 2.77
C VAL A 23 -1.63 4.15 2.23
N SER A 24 -2.62 4.86 2.76
CA SER A 24 -4.00 4.78 2.26
C SER A 24 -4.23 5.90 1.26
N VAL A 25 -4.56 5.54 0.02
CA VAL A 25 -4.87 6.50 -1.05
C VAL A 25 -6.23 6.15 -1.61
N ASP A 26 -7.17 7.09 -1.58
CA ASP A 26 -8.54 6.87 -2.04
C ASP A 26 -9.24 5.67 -1.34
N GLY A 27 -8.87 5.42 -0.08
CA GLY A 27 -9.36 4.27 0.69
C GLY A 27 -8.70 2.93 0.36
N VAL A 28 -7.68 2.91 -0.49
CA VAL A 28 -6.93 1.72 -0.87
C VAL A 28 -5.55 1.71 -0.20
N PRO A 29 -5.17 0.64 0.50
CA PRO A 29 -3.85 0.54 1.12
C PRO A 29 -2.76 0.16 0.10
N TYR A 30 -1.61 0.80 0.23
CA TYR A 30 -0.40 0.60 -0.58
C TYR A 30 0.85 0.63 0.30
N HIS A 31 1.94 0.00 -0.12
CA HIS A 31 3.26 0.25 0.49
C HIS A 31 3.78 1.63 0.08
N LYS A 32 4.51 2.32 0.96
CA LYS A 32 5.27 3.54 0.64
C LYS A 32 6.15 3.38 -0.60
N THR A 33 6.74 2.20 -0.78
CA THR A 33 7.59 1.87 -1.95
C THR A 33 6.79 1.48 -3.19
N CYS A 34 5.57 0.98 -3.02
CA CYS A 34 4.68 0.64 -4.12
C CYS A 34 3.87 1.84 -4.62
N PHE A 35 3.66 2.86 -3.78
CA PHE A 35 3.02 4.11 -4.15
C PHE A 35 3.98 5.03 -4.91
N ARG A 36 4.38 4.57 -6.09
CA ARG A 36 5.18 5.35 -7.05
C ARG A 36 4.30 5.76 -8.22
N CYS A 37 4.47 6.99 -8.70
CA CYS A 37 3.75 7.46 -9.87
C CYS A 37 4.17 6.62 -11.09
N SER A 38 3.25 5.84 -11.65
CA SER A 38 3.48 5.06 -12.87
C SER A 38 3.81 5.93 -14.09
N HIS A 39 3.39 7.21 -14.07
CA HIS A 39 3.66 8.16 -15.13
C HIS A 39 5.05 8.81 -15.01
N CYS A 40 5.46 9.18 -13.80
CA CYS A 40 6.69 9.96 -13.63
C CYS A 40 7.89 9.10 -13.19
N LYS A 41 7.64 7.94 -12.54
CA LYS A 41 8.65 7.13 -11.80
C LYS A 41 9.60 7.93 -10.87
N GLY A 42 9.38 9.24 -10.71
CA GLY A 42 10.17 10.12 -9.88
C GLY A 42 9.66 10.10 -8.45
N LEU A 43 10.58 9.98 -7.50
CA LEU A 43 10.35 10.45 -6.14
C LEU A 43 10.04 11.95 -6.25
N LEU A 44 8.84 12.35 -5.86
CA LEU A 44 8.55 13.74 -5.54
C LEU A 44 9.29 14.03 -4.22
N VAL A 45 10.59 14.35 -4.36
CA VAL A 45 11.43 14.91 -3.30
C VAL A 45 11.40 16.42 -3.38
#